data_AF-A0A2H3IQ40-F1
#
_entry.id   AF-A0A2H3IQ40-F1
#
_cell.length_a   1.000
_cell.length_b   1.000
_cell.length_c   1.000
_cell.angle_alpha   90.00
_cell.angle_beta   90.00
_cell.angle_gamma   90.00
#
_symmetry.space_group_name_H-M   'P 1'
#
loop_
_entity.id
_entity.type
_entity.pdbx_description
1 polymer ?
#
loop_
_entity_poly.entity_id
_entity_poly.type
_entity_poly.pdbx_seq_one_letter_code
_entity_poly.pdbx_strand_id
1 'polypeptide(L)'
;MGVIGRFLKLTTTGGVATIGAHFIWTRNSHVEPLPRTDYLFTSPSYKRLNPNENAVLSDDCIRRVPLSQIDPKLLEKKGKLAEKFCAGVWGGLGYAFQRQYLAKKYQGPKTAHQLWSTNELISSTYEVGTEITDHFQVVEKTDNRIVVRCGDSPLKRDVRESDGLFEMSVDVKKDEGVAEFHLKSVFFNGLSGTKAEGSIMPWHIELLHREYSKIWMESALRNVYA
;
A
#
# COMPACT_ATOMS: atom_id res chain seq x y z
N MET A 1 -2.12 -32.30 -35.72
CA MET A 1 -1.57 -31.31 -34.76
C MET A 1 -2.39 -30.03 -34.86
N GLY A 2 -3.46 -29.92 -34.06
CA GLY A 2 -4.54 -28.95 -34.26
C GLY A 2 -4.37 -27.63 -33.49
N VAL A 3 -5.16 -26.64 -33.88
CA VAL A 3 -5.23 -25.26 -33.33
C VAL A 3 -5.34 -25.24 -31.79
N ILE A 4 -6.04 -26.22 -31.21
CA ILE A 4 -6.19 -26.41 -29.76
C ILE A 4 -4.84 -26.65 -29.07
N GLY A 5 -3.94 -27.44 -29.67
CA GLY A 5 -2.61 -27.71 -29.12
C GLY A 5 -1.65 -26.52 -29.24
N ARG A 6 -1.87 -25.60 -30.19
CA ARG A 6 -1.17 -24.31 -30.26
C ARG A 6 -1.68 -23.33 -29.21
N PHE A 7 -3.00 -23.29 -28.99
CA PHE A 7 -3.62 -22.41 -27.99
C PHE A 7 -3.21 -22.79 -26.56
N LEU A 8 -3.25 -24.08 -26.22
CA LEU A 8 -2.77 -24.60 -24.92
C LEU A 8 -1.28 -24.31 -24.67
N LYS A 9 -0.43 -24.43 -25.69
CA LYS A 9 0.98 -24.05 -25.56
C LYS A 9 1.15 -22.56 -25.34
N LEU A 10 0.41 -21.72 -26.06
CA LEU A 10 0.46 -20.25 -25.91
C LEU A 10 -0.01 -19.81 -24.51
N THR A 11 -1.07 -20.43 -23.97
CA THR A 11 -1.58 -20.11 -22.63
C THR A 11 -0.62 -20.56 -21.54
N THR A 12 0.02 -21.72 -21.69
CA THR A 12 1.00 -22.21 -20.70
C THR A 12 2.29 -21.42 -20.75
N THR A 13 2.83 -21.13 -21.95
CA THR A 13 4.03 -20.28 -22.08
C THR A 13 3.75 -18.83 -21.68
N GLY A 14 2.57 -18.32 -22.01
CA GLY A 14 2.13 -16.98 -21.61
C GLY A 14 1.96 -16.84 -20.10
N GLY A 15 1.28 -17.80 -19.46
CA GLY A 15 1.10 -17.82 -18.01
C GLY A 15 2.42 -17.95 -17.24
N VAL A 16 3.33 -18.83 -17.68
CA VAL A 16 4.66 -18.96 -17.08
C VAL A 16 5.50 -17.69 -17.28
N ALA A 17 5.42 -17.06 -18.46
CA ALA A 17 6.11 -15.79 -18.72
C ALA A 17 5.58 -14.64 -17.85
N THR A 18 4.26 -14.54 -17.63
CA THR A 18 3.68 -13.50 -16.76
C THR A 18 4.04 -13.70 -15.29
N ILE A 19 3.97 -14.93 -14.79
CA ILE A 19 4.37 -15.25 -13.40
C ILE A 19 5.88 -15.02 -13.22
N GLY A 20 6.71 -15.48 -14.16
CA GLY A 20 8.15 -15.25 -14.13
C GLY A 20 8.51 -13.76 -14.19
N ALA A 21 7.84 -12.99 -15.05
CA ALA A 21 8.04 -11.54 -15.14
C ALA A 21 7.64 -10.82 -13.84
N HIS A 22 6.55 -11.24 -13.18
CA HIS A 22 6.15 -10.73 -11.86
C HIS A 22 7.27 -10.93 -10.85
N PHE A 23 7.72 -12.18 -10.65
CA PHE A 23 8.78 -12.47 -9.67
C PHE A 23 10.09 -11.77 -9.98
N ILE A 24 10.45 -11.62 -11.25
CA ILE A 24 11.64 -10.86 -11.66
C ILE A 24 11.47 -9.37 -11.35
N TRP A 25 10.30 -8.81 -11.64
CA TRP A 25 10.02 -7.39 -11.42
C TRP A 25 9.99 -7.04 -9.92
N THR A 26 9.45 -7.93 -9.09
CA THR A 26 9.30 -7.72 -7.64
C THR A 26 10.42 -8.31 -6.79
N ARG A 27 11.49 -8.85 -7.40
CA ARG A 27 12.53 -9.63 -6.68
C ARG A 27 13.27 -8.87 -5.57
N ASN A 28 13.31 -7.54 -5.65
CA ASN A 28 14.03 -6.71 -4.70
C ASN A 28 13.15 -6.29 -3.51
N SER A 29 11.84 -6.53 -3.59
CA SER A 29 10.86 -6.32 -2.52
C SER A 29 10.60 -7.63 -1.79
N HIS A 30 10.73 -7.62 -0.48
CA HIS A 30 10.38 -8.75 0.38
C HIS A 30 9.28 -8.32 1.34
N VAL A 31 8.53 -9.30 1.83
CA VAL A 31 7.43 -9.05 2.78
C VAL A 31 7.68 -9.91 4.00
N GLU A 32 7.67 -9.29 5.17
CA GLU A 32 7.88 -9.96 6.45
C GLU A 32 6.75 -9.64 7.43
N PRO A 33 6.56 -10.44 8.49
CA PRO A 33 5.58 -10.13 9.52
C PRO A 33 5.94 -8.81 10.23
N LEU A 34 4.97 -7.92 10.39
CA LEU A 34 5.20 -6.68 11.11
C LEU A 34 5.47 -6.98 12.61
N PRO A 35 6.60 -6.54 13.20
CA PRO A 35 6.91 -6.81 14.59
C PRO A 35 5.83 -6.25 15.54
N ARG A 36 5.43 -7.03 16.56
CA ARG A 36 4.42 -6.59 17.56
C ARG A 36 4.83 -5.35 18.34
N THR A 37 6.12 -5.02 18.35
CA THR A 37 6.68 -3.81 18.96
C THR A 37 6.60 -2.58 18.07
N ASP A 38 6.13 -2.70 16.82
CA ASP A 38 5.97 -1.57 15.92
C ASP A 38 4.99 -0.54 16.51
N TYR A 39 5.31 0.74 16.31
CA TYR A 39 4.56 1.84 16.90
C TYR A 39 3.10 1.90 16.41
N LEU A 40 2.78 1.36 15.22
CA LEU A 40 1.42 1.32 14.69
C LEU A 40 0.45 0.66 15.68
N PHE A 41 0.86 -0.41 16.38
CA PHE A 41 0.06 -1.12 17.38
C PHE A 41 -0.21 -0.31 18.65
N THR A 42 0.53 0.78 18.87
CA THR A 42 0.34 1.68 20.02
C THR A 42 -0.19 3.06 19.62
N SER A 43 -0.32 3.31 18.32
CA SER A 43 -0.76 4.58 17.76
C SER A 43 -2.16 4.98 18.24
N PRO A 44 -2.46 6.29 18.39
CA PRO A 44 -3.80 6.74 18.76
C PRO A 44 -4.88 6.28 17.78
N SER A 45 -4.56 6.24 16.48
CA SER A 45 -5.48 5.76 15.44
C SER A 45 -5.78 4.28 15.61
N TYR A 46 -4.77 3.43 15.84
CA TYR A 46 -5.00 2.00 16.05
C TYR A 46 -5.87 1.73 17.27
N LYS A 47 -5.57 2.34 18.42
CA LYS A 47 -6.36 2.16 19.65
C LYS A 47 -7.81 2.61 19.51
N ARG A 48 -8.04 3.70 18.77
CA ARG A 48 -9.38 4.22 18.50
C ARG A 48 -10.18 3.29 17.58
N LEU A 49 -9.53 2.72 16.57
CA LEU A 49 -10.19 1.92 15.52
C LEU A 49 -10.31 0.43 15.89
N ASN A 50 -9.42 -0.07 16.75
CA ASN A 50 -9.45 -1.44 17.27
C ASN A 50 -9.62 -1.46 18.80
N PRO A 51 -10.74 -0.95 19.35
CA PRO A 51 -10.91 -0.75 20.78
C PRO A 51 -10.90 -2.06 21.60
N ASN A 52 -11.19 -3.18 20.96
CA ASN A 52 -11.24 -4.51 21.59
C ASN A 52 -9.92 -5.29 21.44
N GLU A 53 -8.88 -4.69 20.85
CA GLU A 53 -7.62 -5.38 20.54
C GLU A 53 -7.86 -6.67 19.74
N ASN A 54 -8.73 -6.58 18.73
CA ASN A 54 -9.06 -7.71 17.88
C ASN A 54 -7.81 -8.18 17.12
N ALA A 55 -7.81 -9.44 16.70
CA ALA A 55 -6.75 -10.02 15.90
C ALA A 55 -6.50 -9.22 14.61
N VAL A 56 -5.24 -9.19 14.19
CA VAL A 56 -4.77 -8.41 13.03
C VAL A 56 -4.04 -9.30 12.04
N LEU A 57 -4.19 -9.01 10.75
CA LEU A 57 -3.19 -9.36 9.75
C LEU A 57 -2.26 -8.19 9.61
N SER A 58 -0.96 -8.44 9.73
CA SER A 58 0.03 -7.37 9.65
C SER A 58 1.32 -7.83 8.98
N ASP A 59 1.79 -7.02 8.04
CA ASP A 59 3.01 -7.24 7.27
C ASP A 59 3.73 -5.93 6.97
N ASP A 60 5.01 -6.04 6.63
CA ASP A 60 5.83 -4.96 6.09
C ASP A 60 6.43 -5.40 4.76
N CYS A 61 6.12 -4.70 3.68
CA CYS A 61 6.82 -4.85 2.42
C CYS A 61 7.99 -3.86 2.34
N ILE A 62 9.21 -4.39 2.28
CA ILE A 62 10.45 -3.63 2.43
C ILE A 62 11.22 -3.62 1.12
N ARG A 63 11.79 -2.46 0.79
CA ARG A 63 12.64 -2.27 -0.38
C ARG A 63 13.76 -1.27 -0.11
N ARG A 64 15.00 -1.75 -0.18
CA ARG A 64 16.21 -0.92 -0.02
C ARG A 64 16.69 -0.38 -1.36
N VAL A 65 16.84 0.93 -1.49
CA VAL A 65 17.26 1.61 -2.72
C VAL A 65 18.54 2.41 -2.45
N PRO A 66 19.60 2.30 -3.28
CA PRO A 66 20.77 3.15 -3.16
C PRO A 66 20.41 4.64 -3.32
N LEU A 67 20.97 5.51 -2.48
CA LEU A 67 20.70 6.96 -2.55
C LEU A 67 21.10 7.55 -3.91
N SER A 68 22.08 6.94 -4.60
CA SER A 68 22.50 7.33 -5.94
C SER A 68 21.45 7.10 -7.04
N GLN A 69 20.41 6.31 -6.76
CA GLN A 69 19.30 6.05 -7.70
C GLN A 69 18.10 6.97 -7.44
N ILE A 70 18.08 7.70 -6.32
CA ILE A 70 16.96 8.57 -5.92
C ILE A 70 17.22 9.97 -6.46
N ASP A 71 16.16 10.64 -6.95
CA ASP A 71 16.25 12.06 -7.34
C ASP A 71 16.78 12.89 -6.15
N PRO A 72 17.97 13.51 -6.28
CA PRO A 72 18.59 14.28 -5.20
C PRO A 72 17.68 15.38 -4.64
N LYS A 73 16.80 15.96 -5.46
CA LYS A 73 15.85 17.01 -5.02
C LYS A 73 14.87 16.51 -3.96
N LEU A 74 14.57 15.21 -3.96
CA LEU A 74 13.70 14.59 -2.96
C LEU A 74 14.42 14.37 -1.62
N LEU A 75 15.75 14.31 -1.63
CA LEU A 75 16.58 14.17 -0.45
C LEU A 75 16.91 15.52 0.21
N GLU A 76 16.86 16.62 -0.54
CA GLU A 76 17.13 17.97 -0.04
C GLU A 76 16.03 18.50 0.89
N LYS A 77 14.77 18.21 0.57
CA LYS A 77 13.62 18.72 1.33
C LYS A 77 12.97 17.62 2.17
N LYS A 78 12.94 17.82 3.49
CA LYS A 78 12.23 16.93 4.44
C LYS A 78 10.77 16.71 4.00
N GLY A 79 10.27 15.49 4.17
CA GLY A 79 8.91 15.12 3.73
C GLY A 79 8.79 14.71 2.27
N LYS A 80 9.61 15.27 1.36
CA LYS A 80 9.34 15.12 -0.08
C LYS A 80 9.51 13.71 -0.61
N LEU A 81 10.48 12.96 -0.09
CA LEU A 81 10.67 11.57 -0.48
C LEU A 81 9.46 10.70 -0.09
N ALA A 82 8.97 10.84 1.14
CA ALA A 82 7.79 10.11 1.62
C ALA A 82 6.52 10.53 0.86
N GLU A 83 6.33 11.83 0.59
CA GLU A 83 5.22 12.33 -0.23
C GLU A 83 5.26 11.76 -1.65
N LYS A 84 6.42 11.76 -2.31
CA LYS A 84 6.55 11.21 -3.68
C LYS A 84 6.40 9.70 -3.74
N PHE A 85 6.86 9.00 -2.71
CA PHE A 85 6.62 7.58 -2.57
C PHE A 85 5.13 7.27 -2.41
N CYS A 86 4.43 7.94 -1.49
CA CYS A 86 2.98 7.86 -1.31
C CYS A 86 2.23 8.17 -2.62
N ALA A 87 2.61 9.25 -3.29
CA ALA A 87 2.07 9.63 -4.60
C ALA A 87 2.28 8.53 -5.66
N GLY A 88 3.41 7.83 -5.62
CA GLY A 88 3.71 6.70 -6.48
C GLY A 88 2.83 5.49 -6.21
N VAL A 89 2.50 5.20 -4.95
CA VAL A 89 1.59 4.09 -4.59
C VAL A 89 0.22 4.32 -5.23
N TRP A 90 -0.38 5.49 -4.99
CA TRP A 90 -1.75 5.74 -5.45
C TRP A 90 -1.82 6.18 -6.92
N GLY A 91 -0.89 7.00 -7.39
CA GLY A 91 -0.85 7.50 -8.76
C GLY A 91 -0.29 6.49 -9.76
N GLY A 92 0.53 5.54 -9.30
CA GLY A 92 1.23 4.57 -10.14
C GLY A 92 0.33 3.54 -10.81
N LEU A 93 0.98 2.71 -11.64
CA LEU A 93 0.34 1.62 -12.38
C LEU A 93 -0.11 0.48 -11.47
N GLY A 94 0.61 0.23 -10.37
CA GLY A 94 0.26 -0.80 -9.39
C GLY A 94 -1.14 -0.64 -8.81
N TYR A 95 -1.62 0.59 -8.63
CA TYR A 95 -2.97 0.89 -8.15
C TYR A 95 -3.97 1.22 -9.27
N ALA A 96 -3.54 1.29 -10.53
CA ALA A 96 -4.38 1.82 -11.61
C ALA A 96 -5.67 1.05 -11.84
N PHE A 97 -5.61 -0.29 -11.82
CA PHE A 97 -6.80 -1.12 -11.99
C PHE A 97 -7.78 -0.96 -10.83
N GLN A 98 -7.29 -1.02 -9.58
CA GLN A 98 -8.13 -0.81 -8.40
C GLN A 98 -8.74 0.59 -8.39
N ARG A 99 -7.95 1.62 -8.72
CA ARG A 99 -8.43 3.00 -8.86
C ARG A 99 -9.57 3.12 -9.86
N GLN A 100 -9.46 2.53 -11.04
CA GLN A 100 -10.52 2.54 -12.05
C GLN A 100 -11.79 1.81 -11.58
N TYR A 101 -11.62 0.64 -10.94
CA TYR A 101 -12.73 -0.11 -10.38
C TYR A 101 -13.47 0.70 -9.29
N LEU A 102 -12.73 1.31 -8.35
CA LEU A 102 -13.30 2.14 -7.30
C LEU A 102 -13.95 3.40 -7.86
N ALA A 103 -13.34 4.05 -8.85
CA ALA A 103 -13.92 5.22 -9.51
C ALA A 103 -15.28 4.90 -10.12
N LYS A 104 -15.39 3.80 -10.85
CA LYS A 104 -16.66 3.35 -11.44
C LYS A 104 -17.75 3.09 -10.38
N LYS A 105 -17.37 2.63 -9.19
CA LYS A 105 -18.31 2.21 -8.15
C LYS A 105 -18.70 3.33 -7.17
N TYR A 106 -17.78 4.23 -6.87
CA TYR A 106 -17.91 5.16 -5.74
C TYR A 106 -17.64 6.63 -6.07
N GLN A 107 -17.10 6.95 -7.26
CA GLN A 107 -16.91 8.34 -7.65
C GLN A 107 -18.26 8.98 -7.97
N GLY A 108 -18.58 10.07 -7.27
CA GLY A 108 -19.82 10.80 -7.47
C GLY A 108 -19.86 12.09 -6.65
N PRO A 109 -21.01 12.78 -6.60
CA PRO A 109 -21.12 14.08 -5.95
C PRO A 109 -20.70 14.09 -4.46
N LYS A 110 -20.94 13.00 -3.73
CA LYS A 110 -20.58 12.86 -2.31
C LYS A 110 -19.09 12.65 -2.06
N THR A 111 -18.33 12.28 -3.08
CA THR A 111 -16.91 11.95 -3.00
C THR A 111 -16.07 12.81 -3.94
N ALA A 112 -16.65 13.90 -4.47
CA ALA A 112 -16.00 14.78 -5.44
C ALA A 112 -14.80 15.55 -4.88
N HIS A 113 -14.71 15.70 -3.55
CA HIS A 113 -13.57 16.30 -2.85
C HIS A 113 -12.37 15.36 -2.70
N GLN A 114 -12.54 14.07 -2.98
CA GLN A 114 -11.50 13.06 -2.84
C GLN A 114 -10.60 13.00 -4.07
N LEU A 115 -9.41 12.41 -3.93
CA LEU A 115 -8.48 12.24 -5.04
C LEU A 115 -8.86 11.01 -5.88
N TRP A 116 -9.03 11.20 -7.20
CA TRP A 116 -9.49 10.16 -8.12
C TRP A 116 -8.57 9.95 -9.32
N SER A 117 -8.10 11.03 -9.93
CA SER A 117 -7.27 10.98 -11.13
C SER A 117 -5.80 10.77 -10.78
N THR A 118 -5.04 10.21 -11.73
CA THR A 118 -3.59 10.07 -11.57
C THR A 118 -2.93 11.42 -11.29
N ASN A 119 -3.33 12.49 -11.98
CA ASN A 119 -2.72 13.81 -11.79
C ASN A 119 -2.94 14.34 -10.37
N GLU A 120 -4.16 14.25 -9.85
CA GLU A 120 -4.48 14.65 -8.47
C GLU A 120 -3.61 13.89 -7.46
N LEU A 121 -3.52 12.56 -7.62
CA LEU A 121 -2.72 11.70 -6.73
C LEU A 121 -1.23 12.04 -6.80
N ILE A 122 -0.68 12.25 -8.00
CA ILE A 122 0.75 12.56 -8.19
C ILE A 122 1.13 13.95 -7.64
N SER A 123 0.20 14.89 -7.70
CA SER A 123 0.40 16.29 -7.26
C SER A 123 0.11 16.54 -5.78
N SER A 124 -0.64 15.66 -5.12
CA SER A 124 -1.07 15.85 -3.73
C SER A 124 0.10 15.84 -2.76
N THR A 125 0.00 16.64 -1.70
CA THR A 125 0.92 16.58 -0.55
C THR A 125 0.42 15.62 0.53
N TYR A 126 -0.78 15.06 0.41
CA TYR A 126 -1.36 14.10 1.35
C TYR A 126 -1.42 14.61 2.79
N GLU A 127 -1.94 15.84 2.98
CA GLU A 127 -2.21 16.35 4.33
C GLU A 127 -3.22 15.46 5.08
N VAL A 128 -3.17 15.49 6.41
CA VAL A 128 -4.12 14.75 7.26
C VAL A 128 -5.56 15.13 6.90
N GLY A 129 -6.41 14.12 6.72
CA GLY A 129 -7.79 14.28 6.24
C GLY A 129 -7.95 14.13 4.73
N THR A 130 -6.85 14.07 3.95
CA THR A 130 -6.93 13.77 2.50
C THR A 130 -7.58 12.42 2.29
N GLU A 131 -8.65 12.38 1.49
CA GLU A 131 -9.39 11.16 1.15
C GLU A 131 -9.07 10.70 -0.27
N ILE A 132 -8.91 9.39 -0.46
CA ILE A 132 -8.43 8.79 -1.69
C ILE A 132 -9.41 7.70 -2.12
N THR A 133 -10.02 7.87 -3.30
CA THR A 133 -10.82 6.84 -3.99
C THR A 133 -11.90 6.14 -3.13
N ASP A 134 -12.49 6.88 -2.20
CA ASP A 134 -13.52 6.43 -1.25
C ASP A 134 -13.13 5.21 -0.42
N HIS A 135 -11.84 4.92 -0.26
CA HIS A 135 -11.37 3.74 0.49
C HIS A 135 -10.26 4.07 1.49
N PHE A 136 -9.63 5.23 1.34
CA PHE A 136 -8.52 5.62 2.21
C PHE A 136 -8.67 7.05 2.69
N GLN A 137 -8.18 7.32 3.89
CA GLN A 137 -8.06 8.66 4.45
C GLN A 137 -6.73 8.78 5.19
N VAL A 138 -5.96 9.84 4.91
CA VAL A 138 -4.75 10.13 5.66
C VAL A 138 -5.11 10.47 7.10
N VAL A 139 -4.57 9.71 8.04
CA VAL A 139 -4.79 9.89 9.48
C VAL A 139 -3.55 10.38 10.22
N GLU A 140 -2.36 10.19 9.64
CA GLU A 140 -1.09 10.66 10.20
C GLU A 140 -0.12 11.01 9.06
N LYS A 141 0.68 12.05 9.27
CA LYS A 141 1.77 12.45 8.39
C LYS A 141 2.94 13.00 9.21
N THR A 142 4.15 12.58 8.86
CA THR A 142 5.42 13.13 9.35
C THR A 142 6.36 13.39 8.16
N ASP A 143 7.59 13.83 8.43
CA ASP A 143 8.63 14.01 7.41
C ASP A 143 9.06 12.71 6.70
N ASN A 144 8.79 11.54 7.30
CA ASN A 144 9.24 10.25 6.78
C ASN A 144 8.13 9.22 6.58
N ARG A 145 6.89 9.50 6.98
CA ARG A 145 5.77 8.56 6.84
C ARG A 145 4.42 9.24 6.60
N ILE A 146 3.55 8.53 5.89
CA ILE A 146 2.13 8.85 5.72
C ILE A 146 1.34 7.60 6.07
N VAL A 147 0.39 7.71 6.99
CA VAL A 147 -0.49 6.62 7.40
C VAL A 147 -1.90 6.93 6.94
N VAL A 148 -2.52 5.98 6.26
CA VAL A 148 -3.93 6.03 5.87
C VAL A 148 -4.75 5.01 6.65
N ARG A 149 -5.96 5.39 7.04
CA ARG A 149 -7.01 4.43 7.41
C ARG A 149 -7.54 3.80 6.13
N CYS A 150 -7.80 2.50 6.16
CA CYS A 150 -8.28 1.71 5.02
C CYS A 150 -9.40 0.75 5.43
N GLY A 151 -9.83 -0.12 4.50
CA GLY A 151 -10.82 -1.18 4.74
C GLY A 151 -12.26 -0.84 4.32
N ASP A 152 -12.65 0.44 4.34
CA ASP A 152 -13.99 0.89 3.92
C ASP A 152 -14.00 2.41 3.67
N SER A 153 -15.14 2.95 3.25
CA SER A 153 -15.31 4.36 2.92
C SER A 153 -15.02 5.31 4.09
N PRO A 154 -14.25 6.39 3.87
CA PRO A 154 -13.99 7.42 4.88
C PRO A 154 -15.26 8.16 5.34
N LEU A 155 -16.36 8.04 4.58
CA LEU A 155 -17.67 8.55 4.98
C LEU A 155 -18.21 7.84 6.25
N LYS A 156 -17.76 6.62 6.54
CA LYS A 156 -18.09 5.87 7.77
C LYS A 156 -17.06 6.17 8.85
N ARG A 157 -17.36 7.08 9.78
CA ARG A 157 -16.35 7.55 10.76
C ARG A 157 -16.13 6.59 11.91
N ASP A 158 -17.16 5.86 12.32
CA ASP A 158 -17.14 4.91 13.44
C ASP A 158 -16.27 3.68 13.15
N VAL A 159 -16.10 2.82 14.16
CA VAL A 159 -15.41 1.52 14.05
C VAL A 159 -16.12 0.63 13.01
N ARG A 160 -15.34 -0.10 12.21
CA ARG A 160 -15.86 -0.85 11.05
C ARG A 160 -15.53 -2.34 11.13
N GLU A 161 -16.32 -3.13 10.40
CA GLU A 161 -16.10 -4.57 10.26
C GLU A 161 -14.84 -4.88 9.43
N SER A 162 -14.52 -4.05 8.45
CA SER A 162 -13.23 -4.08 7.73
C SER A 162 -12.55 -2.73 7.96
N ASP A 163 -11.46 -2.75 8.71
CA ASP A 163 -10.71 -1.56 9.07
C ASP A 163 -9.22 -1.86 9.06
N GLY A 164 -8.42 -0.81 9.12
CA GLY A 164 -6.98 -0.98 9.18
C GLY A 164 -6.20 0.30 8.98
N LEU A 165 -4.91 0.18 9.23
CA LEU A 165 -3.92 1.21 8.94
C LEU A 165 -2.97 0.69 7.86
N PHE A 166 -2.66 1.56 6.92
CA PHE A 166 -1.66 1.30 5.90
C PHE A 166 -0.66 2.47 5.89
N GLU A 167 0.61 2.18 6.12
CA GLU A 167 1.68 3.17 6.20
C GLU A 167 2.57 3.07 4.98
N MET A 168 2.89 4.21 4.39
CA MET A 168 4.00 4.38 3.46
C MET A 168 5.08 5.20 4.14
N SER A 169 6.24 4.62 4.36
CA SER A 169 7.35 5.29 5.05
C SER A 169 8.71 5.04 4.41
N VAL A 170 9.65 5.93 4.71
CA VAL A 170 11.00 5.91 4.14
C VAL A 170 12.03 6.27 5.21
N ASP A 171 12.96 5.35 5.46
CA ASP A 171 14.09 5.57 6.36
C ASP A 171 15.37 5.78 5.55
N VAL A 172 15.87 7.02 5.55
CA VAL A 172 17.09 7.41 4.83
C VAL A 172 18.32 7.09 5.69
N LYS A 173 18.99 5.97 5.40
CA LYS A 173 20.19 5.50 6.09
C LYS A 173 21.44 6.02 5.39
N LYS A 174 21.77 7.30 5.62
CA LYS A 174 22.87 8.01 4.94
C LYS A 174 24.21 7.29 5.07
N ASP A 175 24.52 6.76 6.25
CA ASP A 175 25.79 6.07 6.53
C ASP A 175 25.92 4.75 5.74
N GLU A 176 24.80 4.13 5.39
CA GLU A 176 24.74 2.93 4.55
C GLU A 176 24.61 3.27 3.06
N GLY A 177 24.42 4.54 2.70
CA GLY A 177 24.19 4.96 1.32
C GLY A 177 22.88 4.44 0.71
N VAL A 178 21.87 4.11 1.54
CA VAL A 178 20.56 3.59 1.08
C VAL A 178 19.38 4.31 1.74
N ALA A 179 18.22 4.28 1.09
CA ALA A 179 16.92 4.53 1.70
C ALA A 179 16.10 3.24 1.72
N GLU A 180 15.47 2.96 2.85
CA GLU A 180 14.59 1.81 3.04
C GLU A 180 13.14 2.27 2.96
N PHE A 181 12.40 1.75 2.00
CA PHE A 181 10.99 2.04 1.77
C PHE A 181 10.15 0.93 2.37
N HIS A 182 9.09 1.31 3.07
CA HIS A 182 8.19 0.40 3.77
C HIS A 182 6.74 0.62 3.35
N LEU A 183 6.03 -0.47 3.14
CA LEU A 183 4.57 -0.50 3.05
C LEU A 183 4.07 -1.41 4.17
N LYS A 184 3.64 -0.81 5.28
CA LYS A 184 3.16 -1.57 6.45
C LYS A 184 1.66 -1.66 6.43
N SER A 185 1.13 -2.86 6.62
CA SER A 185 -0.30 -3.11 6.69
C SER A 185 -0.66 -3.60 8.09
N VAL A 186 -1.75 -3.09 8.64
CA VAL A 186 -2.39 -3.60 9.86
C VAL A 186 -3.90 -3.62 9.61
N PHE A 187 -4.43 -4.77 9.24
CA PHE A 187 -5.86 -4.96 8.97
C PHE A 187 -6.52 -5.73 10.10
N PHE A 188 -7.77 -5.39 10.42
CA PHE A 188 -8.55 -6.03 11.47
C PHE A 188 -10.05 -5.86 11.27
N ASN A 189 -10.82 -6.69 11.96
CA ASN A 189 -12.25 -6.47 12.14
C ASN A 189 -12.49 -5.74 13.46
N GLY A 190 -12.79 -4.44 13.39
CA GLY A 190 -12.99 -3.59 14.56
C GLY A 190 -14.22 -3.96 15.41
N LEU A 191 -15.19 -4.66 14.83
CA LEU A 191 -16.46 -5.03 15.49
C LEU A 191 -16.50 -6.46 16.04
N SER A 192 -15.58 -7.34 15.62
CA SER A 192 -15.66 -8.79 15.90
C SER A 192 -15.56 -9.19 17.37
N GLY A 193 -14.99 -8.35 18.24
CA GLY A 193 -14.70 -8.68 19.65
C GLY A 193 -13.76 -9.89 19.82
N THR A 194 -13.16 -10.37 18.73
CA THR A 194 -12.40 -11.62 18.69
C THR A 194 -10.91 -11.32 18.86
N LYS A 195 -10.38 -11.72 20.02
CA LYS A 195 -8.95 -11.63 20.35
C LYS A 195 -8.13 -12.83 19.85
N ALA A 196 -8.78 -13.82 19.24
CA ALA A 196 -8.14 -15.09 18.91
C ALA A 196 -7.04 -14.91 17.86
N GLU A 197 -5.83 -15.39 18.16
CA GLU A 197 -4.73 -15.44 17.19
C GLU A 197 -5.08 -16.35 16.02
N GLY A 198 -5.06 -15.80 14.81
CA GLY A 198 -5.38 -16.50 13.57
C GLY A 198 -5.47 -15.53 12.40
N SER A 199 -5.26 -16.00 11.16
CA SER A 199 -5.36 -15.12 10.00
C SER A 199 -6.81 -14.65 9.84
N ILE A 200 -7.03 -13.34 9.93
CA ILE A 200 -8.33 -12.69 9.71
C ILE A 200 -8.83 -12.84 8.27
N MET A 201 -7.99 -13.37 7.38
CA MET A 201 -8.31 -13.67 5.99
C MET A 201 -7.89 -15.10 5.63
N PRO A 202 -8.51 -15.72 4.61
CA PRO A 202 -8.01 -16.98 4.08
C PRO A 202 -6.56 -16.85 3.58
N TRP A 203 -5.75 -17.90 3.76
CA TRP A 203 -4.30 -17.90 3.43
C TRP A 203 -3.98 -17.44 1.98
N HIS A 204 -4.84 -17.76 1.02
CA HIS A 204 -4.64 -17.37 -0.37
C HIS A 204 -4.86 -15.87 -0.60
N ILE A 205 -5.75 -15.24 0.16
CA ILE A 205 -5.94 -13.79 0.14
C ILE A 205 -4.75 -13.08 0.78
N GLU A 206 -4.24 -13.62 1.88
CA GLU A 206 -3.01 -13.13 2.51
C GLU A 206 -1.81 -13.19 1.55
N LEU A 207 -1.63 -14.29 0.83
CA LEU A 207 -0.59 -14.38 -0.21
C LEU A 207 -0.79 -13.36 -1.34
N LEU A 208 -2.02 -13.22 -1.85
CA LEU A 208 -2.33 -12.24 -2.89
C LEU A 208 -2.04 -10.81 -2.43
N HIS A 209 -2.40 -10.47 -1.20
CA HIS A 209 -2.09 -9.18 -0.58
C HIS A 209 -0.58 -8.94 -0.55
N ARG A 210 0.21 -9.89 -0.05
CA ARG A 210 1.67 -9.76 0.02
C ARG A 210 2.31 -9.56 -1.36
N GLU A 211 1.87 -10.30 -2.37
CA GLU A 211 2.36 -10.12 -3.75
C GLU A 211 1.90 -8.80 -4.37
N TYR A 212 0.69 -8.33 -4.03
CA TYR A 212 0.19 -7.04 -4.46
C TYR A 212 0.94 -5.87 -3.82
N SER A 213 1.31 -5.97 -2.54
CA SER A 213 2.18 -4.99 -1.86
C SER A 213 3.52 -4.82 -2.58
N LYS A 214 4.12 -5.90 -3.10
CA LYS A 214 5.35 -5.81 -3.90
C LYS A 214 5.14 -5.08 -5.23
N ILE A 215 3.99 -5.30 -5.90
CA ILE A 215 3.62 -4.57 -7.12
C ILE A 215 3.47 -3.08 -6.83
N TRP A 216 2.81 -2.73 -5.72
CA TRP A 216 2.70 -1.33 -5.27
C TRP A 216 4.06 -0.73 -4.98
N MET A 217 4.92 -1.44 -4.25
CA MET A 217 6.27 -1.00 -3.94
C MET A 217 7.09 -0.66 -5.19
N GLU A 218 7.23 -1.61 -6.11
CA GLU A 218 8.05 -1.42 -7.32
C GLU A 218 7.41 -0.43 -8.31
N SER A 219 6.08 -0.33 -8.35
CA SER A 219 5.40 0.71 -9.12
C SER A 219 5.62 2.09 -8.51
N ALA A 220 5.59 2.22 -7.19
CA ALA A 220 5.72 3.49 -6.49
C ALA A 220 7.13 4.07 -6.60
N LEU A 221 8.16 3.22 -6.59
CA LEU A 221 9.54 3.66 -6.69
C LEU A 221 9.91 4.32 -8.02
N ARG A 222 9.14 4.07 -9.09
CA ARG A 222 9.30 4.81 -10.35
C ARG A 222 9.10 6.33 -10.19
N ASN A 223 8.40 6.77 -9.14
CA ASN A 223 8.20 8.17 -8.83
C ASN A 223 9.33 8.81 -8.01
N VAL A 224 10.28 8.02 -7.52
CA VAL A 224 11.37 8.53 -6.67
C VAL A 224 12.74 8.45 -7.36
N TYR A 225 12.85 7.65 -8.42
CA TYR A 225 14.10 7.53 -9.18
C TYR A 225 14.41 8.80 -9.98
N ALA A 226 15.72 9.04 -10.16
CA ALA A 226 16.26 10.13 -10.97
C ALA A 226 16.04 9.94 -12.48
#